data_AF-A0A2P2L434-F1
#
_entry.id   AF-A0A2P2L434-F1
#
_cell.length_a   1.000
_cell.length_b   1.000
_cell.length_c   1.000
_cell.angle_alpha   90.00
_cell.angle_beta   90.00
_cell.angle_gamma   90.00
#
_symmetry.space_group_name_H-M   'P 1'
#
loop_
_entity.id
_entity.type
_entity.pdbx_description
1 polymer ?
#
loop_
_entity_poly.entity_id
_entity_poly.type
_entity_poly.pdbx_seq_one_letter_code
_entity_poly.pdbx_strand_id
1 'polypeptide(L)'
;MGADQIAAERKRLIERALKNYFHLPVLAGSISDEIENGDIDIKSLCLHVLKSAGKSSLNDEVMKWIGFVESFPVHSQDCSRVLTGLNEELALKSVLLGNGLTPSEADFIVFAAIHSFVIGLPDSEKGKLPHVMRWIDYIQGKENLGKLFEKILVKKAQFKPQSTKLVSNLQADSSAKGTSQNTKKAEKSEAELNLKKSDNGKTAMGNKESTPEKKGSPETEAVEKDKEVNVSLLNLQVGLIRKAWKHPSADSLLVEEIDVGDAKLRQVVSGLAKYFDPDELMV
;
A
#
# COMPACT_ATOMS: atom_id res chain seq x y z
N MET A 1 2.53 28.56 -26.26
CA MET A 1 3.31 27.49 -26.89
C MET A 1 2.51 26.97 -28.08
N GLY A 2 3.14 26.71 -29.23
CA GLY A 2 2.45 26.13 -30.39
C GLY A 2 2.03 24.68 -30.13
N ALA A 3 1.10 24.13 -30.92
CA ALA A 3 0.63 22.75 -30.72
C ALA A 3 1.76 21.74 -30.94
N ASP A 4 2.54 21.91 -32.00
CA ASP A 4 3.68 21.07 -32.36
C ASP A 4 4.80 21.18 -31.31
N GLN A 5 4.99 22.37 -30.74
CA GLN A 5 5.94 22.61 -29.66
C GLN A 5 5.51 21.93 -28.35
N ILE A 6 4.21 21.82 -28.08
CA ILE A 6 3.69 21.01 -26.96
C ILE A 6 3.91 19.52 -27.24
N ALA A 7 3.70 19.05 -28.47
CA ALA A 7 3.95 17.66 -28.85
C ALA A 7 5.45 17.28 -28.76
N ALA A 8 6.35 18.17 -29.23
CA ALA A 8 7.80 17.97 -29.15
C ALA A 8 8.29 17.95 -27.69
N GLU A 9 7.86 18.88 -26.84
CA GLU A 9 8.25 18.84 -25.41
C GLU A 9 7.66 17.60 -24.71
N ARG A 10 6.43 17.18 -25.05
CA ARG A 10 5.86 15.92 -24.55
C ARG A 10 6.75 14.72 -24.90
N LYS A 11 7.22 14.61 -26.15
CA LYS A 11 8.19 13.58 -26.58
C LYS A 11 9.47 13.64 -25.74
N ARG A 12 10.09 14.83 -25.58
CA ARG A 12 11.30 15.01 -24.75
C ARG A 12 11.09 14.60 -23.29
N LEU A 13 9.95 14.92 -22.68
CA LEU A 13 9.63 14.55 -21.30
C LEU A 13 9.46 13.03 -21.13
N ILE A 14 8.78 12.36 -22.07
CA ILE A 14 8.63 10.90 -22.08
C ILE A 14 10.01 10.22 -22.19
N GLU A 15 10.85 10.69 -23.10
CA GLU A 15 12.20 10.16 -23.30
C GLU A 15 13.06 10.29 -22.04
N ARG A 16 13.06 11.46 -21.39
CA ARG A 16 13.78 11.71 -20.13
C ARG A 16 13.26 10.84 -18.99
N ALA A 17 11.94 10.66 -18.86
CA ALA A 17 11.33 9.85 -17.82
C ALA A 17 11.70 8.36 -17.97
N LEU A 18 11.61 7.80 -19.18
CA LEU A 18 12.00 6.42 -19.46
C LEU A 18 13.50 6.19 -19.25
N LYS A 19 14.37 7.10 -19.70
CA LYS A 19 15.82 6.99 -19.45
C LYS A 19 16.14 6.97 -17.96
N ASN A 20 15.52 7.84 -17.17
CA ASN A 20 15.70 7.86 -15.72
C ASN A 20 15.23 6.55 -15.05
N TYR A 21 14.09 6.00 -15.46
CA TYR A 21 13.58 4.69 -15.01
C TYR A 21 14.53 3.54 -15.34
N PHE A 22 15.12 3.52 -16.55
CA PHE A 22 16.13 2.53 -16.95
C PHE A 22 17.56 2.87 -16.53
N HIS A 23 17.76 3.96 -15.77
CA HIS A 23 19.07 4.49 -15.36
C HIS A 23 20.05 4.72 -16.54
N LEU A 24 19.53 5.01 -17.73
CA LEU A 24 20.28 5.28 -18.94
C LEU A 24 20.85 6.71 -18.96
N PRO A 25 22.01 6.94 -19.62
CA PRO A 25 22.50 8.29 -19.88
C PRO A 25 21.54 9.08 -20.79
N VAL A 26 21.60 10.41 -20.69
CA VAL A 26 20.98 11.30 -21.66
C VAL A 26 21.62 11.06 -23.03
N LEU A 27 20.81 11.06 -24.10
CA LEU A 27 21.34 10.91 -25.47
C LEU A 27 21.78 12.28 -25.98
N ALA A 28 22.82 12.30 -26.81
CA ALA A 28 23.23 13.47 -27.57
C ALA A 28 23.21 13.13 -29.07
N GLY A 29 22.63 14.02 -29.88
CA GLY A 29 22.46 13.88 -31.33
C GLY A 29 21.22 13.06 -31.78
N SER A 30 20.99 13.08 -33.10
CA SER A 30 19.97 12.38 -33.90
C SER A 30 18.56 12.42 -33.32
N ILE A 31 18.26 11.61 -32.29
CA ILE A 31 16.90 11.49 -31.74
C ILE A 31 16.41 12.79 -31.10
N SER A 32 17.30 13.61 -30.53
CA SER A 32 16.93 14.96 -30.09
C SER A 32 16.46 15.83 -31.26
N ASP A 33 17.13 15.69 -32.42
CA ASP A 33 16.87 16.45 -33.64
C ASP A 33 15.59 15.91 -34.34
N GLU A 34 15.39 14.59 -34.38
CA GLU A 34 14.18 13.90 -34.85
C GLU A 34 12.93 14.24 -34.02
N ILE A 35 13.09 14.46 -32.70
CA ILE A 35 12.00 14.96 -31.83
C ILE A 35 11.64 16.40 -32.19
N GLU A 36 12.63 17.25 -32.51
CA GLU A 36 12.44 18.67 -32.84
C GLU A 36 11.86 18.90 -34.24
N ASN A 37 12.31 18.12 -35.23
CA ASN A 37 11.70 18.08 -36.57
C ASN A 37 10.29 17.48 -36.55
N GLY A 38 10.00 16.62 -35.57
CA GLY A 38 8.74 15.91 -35.41
C GLY A 38 8.70 14.50 -36.00
N ASP A 39 9.75 14.09 -36.70
CA ASP A 39 9.89 12.86 -37.51
C ASP A 39 9.61 11.55 -36.75
N ILE A 40 9.87 11.51 -35.44
CA ILE A 40 9.72 10.28 -34.61
C ILE A 40 8.38 10.25 -33.85
N ASP A 41 7.61 9.16 -33.99
CA ASP A 41 6.38 8.93 -33.20
C ASP A 41 6.69 8.41 -31.77
N ILE A 42 5.69 8.39 -30.89
CA ILE A 42 5.92 8.08 -29.46
C ILE A 42 6.22 6.60 -29.28
N LYS A 43 5.59 5.73 -30.07
CA LYS A 43 5.93 4.30 -30.16
C LYS A 43 7.41 4.07 -30.49
N SER A 44 7.94 4.70 -31.54
CA SER A 44 9.31 4.53 -32.04
C SER A 44 10.33 5.10 -31.08
N LEU A 45 10.01 6.25 -30.46
CA LEU A 45 10.78 6.83 -29.37
C LEU A 45 10.91 5.87 -28.18
N CYS A 46 9.79 5.30 -27.73
CA CYS A 46 9.78 4.30 -26.64
C CYS A 46 10.60 3.06 -27.01
N LEU A 47 10.44 2.54 -28.24
CA LEU A 47 11.22 1.40 -28.73
C LEU A 47 12.73 1.68 -28.77
N HIS A 48 13.16 2.90 -29.12
CA HIS A 48 14.59 3.23 -29.10
C HIS A 48 15.17 3.25 -27.68
N VAL A 49 14.45 3.85 -26.72
CA VAL A 49 14.88 3.87 -25.32
C VAL A 49 14.88 2.43 -24.73
N LEU A 50 13.87 1.62 -25.05
CA LEU A 50 13.80 0.20 -24.66
C LEU A 50 14.96 -0.63 -25.21
N LYS A 51 15.29 -0.47 -26.50
CA LYS A 51 16.45 -1.10 -27.15
C LYS A 51 17.76 -0.70 -26.48
N SER A 52 17.87 0.56 -26.05
CA SER A 52 19.02 1.07 -25.28
C SER A 52 19.10 0.46 -23.87
N ALA A 53 17.96 0.09 -23.28
CA ALA A 53 17.86 -0.67 -22.02
C ALA A 53 17.97 -2.21 -22.21
N GLY A 54 18.33 -2.69 -23.41
CA GLY A 54 18.43 -4.12 -23.71
C GLY A 54 17.10 -4.87 -23.86
N LYS A 55 15.96 -4.18 -23.86
CA LYS A 55 14.63 -4.78 -24.07
C LYS A 55 14.29 -4.81 -25.57
N SER A 56 13.73 -5.93 -26.05
CA SER A 56 13.53 -6.21 -27.47
C SER A 56 12.15 -5.86 -28.03
N SER A 57 11.12 -5.73 -27.17
CA SER A 57 9.75 -5.42 -27.58
C SER A 57 9.00 -4.58 -26.54
N LEU A 58 7.91 -3.95 -26.99
CA LEU A 58 6.86 -3.40 -26.14
C LEU A 58 5.85 -4.51 -25.78
N ASN A 59 5.28 -4.44 -24.58
CA ASN A 59 4.13 -5.23 -24.16
C ASN A 59 2.83 -4.57 -24.72
N ASP A 60 1.84 -5.35 -25.12
CA ASP A 60 0.56 -4.88 -25.68
C ASP A 60 -0.19 -3.90 -24.76
N GLU A 61 -0.08 -4.05 -23.45
CA GLU A 61 -0.65 -3.09 -22.50
C GLU A 61 0.13 -1.76 -22.45
N VAL A 62 1.45 -1.78 -22.67
CA VAL A 62 2.23 -0.53 -22.88
C VAL A 62 1.85 0.11 -24.20
N MET A 63 1.59 -0.68 -25.25
CA MET A 63 1.07 -0.19 -26.54
C MET A 63 -0.29 0.50 -26.38
N LYS A 64 -1.20 -0.01 -25.54
CA LYS A 64 -2.45 0.70 -25.17
C LYS A 64 -2.15 2.09 -24.57
N TRP A 65 -1.20 2.17 -23.63
CA TRP A 65 -0.87 3.44 -22.97
C TRP A 65 -0.13 4.42 -23.89
N ILE A 66 0.66 3.93 -24.86
CA ILE A 66 1.24 4.78 -25.92
C ILE A 66 0.13 5.37 -26.79
N GLY A 67 -0.85 4.56 -27.23
CA GLY A 67 -2.00 5.06 -28.00
C GLY A 67 -2.88 6.06 -27.23
N PHE A 68 -3.01 5.90 -25.90
CA PHE A 68 -3.63 6.91 -25.02
C PHE A 68 -2.85 8.24 -25.02
N VAL A 69 -1.52 8.20 -25.02
CA VAL A 69 -0.67 9.39 -25.03
C VAL A 69 -0.59 10.08 -26.39
N GLU A 70 -0.61 9.32 -27.48
CA GLU A 70 -0.68 9.83 -28.86
C GLU A 70 -2.04 10.49 -29.14
N SER A 71 -3.13 9.98 -28.53
CA SER A 71 -4.45 10.62 -28.57
C SER A 71 -4.71 11.66 -27.47
N PHE A 72 -3.76 11.88 -26.54
CA PHE A 72 -3.95 12.85 -25.46
C PHE A 72 -3.97 14.29 -26.02
N PRO A 73 -5.04 15.08 -25.82
CA PRO A 73 -5.21 16.37 -26.51
C PRO A 73 -4.14 17.42 -26.19
N VAL A 74 -4.19 18.51 -26.97
CA VAL A 74 -3.37 19.71 -26.77
C VAL A 74 -4.21 20.90 -26.27
N HIS A 75 -5.54 20.76 -26.29
CA HIS A 75 -6.49 21.78 -25.83
C HIS A 75 -7.13 21.40 -24.48
N SER A 76 -7.30 22.38 -23.59
CA SER A 76 -7.60 22.16 -22.18
C SER A 76 -8.93 21.46 -21.90
N GLN A 77 -9.98 21.75 -22.68
CA GLN A 77 -11.31 21.18 -22.46
C GLN A 77 -11.33 19.66 -22.71
N ASP A 78 -10.66 19.21 -23.77
CA ASP A 78 -10.59 17.79 -24.14
C ASP A 78 -9.65 17.02 -23.21
N CYS A 79 -8.52 17.63 -22.80
CA CYS A 79 -7.64 17.05 -21.78
C CYS A 79 -8.39 16.71 -20.50
N SER A 80 -9.29 17.58 -20.02
CA SER A 80 -10.12 17.31 -18.83
C SER A 80 -10.99 16.06 -18.98
N ARG A 81 -11.63 15.86 -20.14
CA ARG A 81 -12.43 14.65 -20.43
C ARG A 81 -11.57 13.39 -20.43
N VAL A 82 -10.38 13.45 -21.02
CA VAL A 82 -9.45 12.30 -21.09
C VAL A 82 -8.87 11.97 -19.70
N LEU A 83 -8.62 12.97 -18.86
CA LEU A 83 -8.23 12.74 -17.45
C LEU A 83 -9.34 12.10 -16.62
N THR A 84 -10.62 12.40 -16.86
CA THR A 84 -11.72 11.71 -16.17
C THR A 84 -11.71 10.20 -16.47
N GLY A 85 -11.52 9.82 -17.75
CA GLY A 85 -11.38 8.40 -18.13
C GLY A 85 -10.15 7.72 -17.52
N LEU A 86 -9.01 8.41 -17.47
CA LEU A 86 -7.81 7.91 -16.78
C LEU A 86 -8.04 7.76 -15.26
N ASN A 87 -8.83 8.65 -14.65
CA ASN A 87 -9.19 8.58 -13.24
C ASN A 87 -10.09 7.38 -12.92
N GLU A 88 -11.02 7.05 -13.81
CA GLU A 88 -11.85 5.84 -13.72
C GLU A 88 -11.02 4.55 -13.88
N GLU A 89 -10.12 4.49 -14.87
CA GLU A 89 -9.18 3.37 -15.06
C GLU A 89 -8.20 3.17 -13.87
N LEU A 90 -7.85 4.23 -13.15
CA LEU A 90 -7.01 4.21 -11.96
C LEU A 90 -7.75 3.92 -10.65
N ALA A 91 -9.09 3.79 -10.66
CA ALA A 91 -9.88 3.63 -9.43
C ALA A 91 -9.54 2.34 -8.66
N LEU A 92 -9.12 1.28 -9.37
CA LEU A 92 -8.77 -0.04 -8.82
C LEU A 92 -7.28 -0.41 -9.00
N LYS A 93 -6.42 0.54 -9.38
CA LYS A 93 -5.02 0.27 -9.74
C LYS A 93 -4.07 1.25 -9.07
N SER A 94 -3.01 0.78 -8.40
CA SER A 94 -2.01 1.68 -7.78
C SER A 94 -1.06 2.30 -8.82
N VAL A 95 -0.79 1.55 -9.89
CA VAL A 95 0.05 1.86 -11.05
C VAL A 95 -0.61 1.25 -12.31
N LEU A 96 -0.18 1.68 -13.50
CA LEU A 96 -0.88 1.37 -14.75
C LEU A 96 -0.74 -0.08 -15.21
N LEU A 97 0.39 -0.73 -14.89
CA LEU A 97 0.71 -2.14 -15.18
C LEU A 97 1.35 -2.81 -13.94
N GLY A 98 2.05 -3.94 -14.11
CA GLY A 98 2.85 -4.55 -13.02
C GLY A 98 2.00 -5.02 -11.84
N ASN A 99 0.93 -5.78 -12.14
CA ASN A 99 -0.09 -6.26 -11.20
C ASN A 99 -0.72 -5.17 -10.32
N GLY A 100 -0.65 -3.89 -10.73
CA GLY A 100 -1.16 -2.77 -9.95
C GLY A 100 -0.31 -2.44 -8.72
N LEU A 101 0.93 -2.93 -8.62
CA LEU A 101 1.84 -2.72 -7.48
C LEU A 101 3.20 -2.10 -7.86
N THR A 102 3.80 -2.51 -8.98
CA THR A 102 5.16 -2.11 -9.37
C THR A 102 5.16 -1.14 -10.56
N PRO A 103 5.75 0.08 -10.45
CA PRO A 103 5.85 1.03 -11.56
C PRO A 103 6.46 0.44 -12.84
N SER A 104 5.83 0.74 -13.96
CA SER A 104 6.16 0.25 -15.30
C SER A 104 6.51 1.37 -16.27
N GLU A 105 7.02 1.04 -17.45
CA GLU A 105 7.25 1.99 -18.54
C GLU A 105 6.02 2.85 -18.84
N ALA A 106 4.84 2.23 -18.85
CA ALA A 106 3.57 2.92 -19.09
C ALA A 106 3.30 4.02 -18.05
N ASP A 107 3.67 3.79 -16.78
CA ASP A 107 3.51 4.80 -15.73
C ASP A 107 4.33 6.06 -16.05
N PHE A 108 5.59 5.89 -16.42
CA PHE A 108 6.47 7.02 -16.75
C PHE A 108 6.11 7.70 -18.08
N ILE A 109 5.65 6.94 -19.08
CA ILE A 109 5.14 7.46 -20.36
C ILE A 109 3.90 8.35 -20.13
N VAL A 110 2.88 7.83 -19.43
CA VAL A 110 1.64 8.58 -19.18
C VAL A 110 1.89 9.74 -18.22
N PHE A 111 2.74 9.58 -17.20
CA PHE A 111 3.06 10.63 -16.25
C PHE A 111 3.70 11.83 -16.96
N ALA A 112 4.74 11.58 -17.75
CA ALA A 112 5.40 12.60 -18.54
C ALA A 112 4.46 13.27 -19.55
N ALA A 113 3.55 12.50 -20.14
CA ALA A 113 2.59 13.00 -21.13
C ALA A 113 1.57 13.99 -20.56
N ILE A 114 1.03 13.73 -19.37
CA ILE A 114 -0.03 14.55 -18.76
C ILE A 114 0.52 15.62 -17.79
N HIS A 115 1.76 15.50 -17.32
CA HIS A 115 2.36 16.35 -16.27
C HIS A 115 2.12 17.84 -16.51
N SER A 116 2.52 18.35 -17.68
CA SER A 116 2.46 19.78 -18.02
C SER A 116 1.03 20.35 -18.04
N PHE A 117 0.02 19.50 -18.22
CA PHE A 117 -1.38 19.89 -18.10
C PHE A 117 -1.87 19.80 -16.65
N VAL A 118 -1.62 18.66 -15.96
CA VAL A 118 -2.10 18.43 -14.59
C VAL A 118 -1.47 19.42 -13.59
N ILE A 119 -0.20 19.80 -13.77
CA ILE A 119 0.44 20.77 -12.87
C ILE A 119 -0.27 22.12 -12.89
N GLY A 120 -0.69 22.59 -14.08
CA GLY A 120 -1.41 23.84 -14.29
C GLY A 120 -2.88 23.84 -13.90
N LEU A 121 -3.49 22.69 -13.58
CA LEU A 121 -4.88 22.63 -13.10
C LEU A 121 -5.03 23.32 -11.74
N PRO A 122 -6.11 24.06 -11.48
CA PRO A 122 -6.41 24.58 -10.15
C PRO A 122 -6.84 23.44 -9.22
N ASP A 123 -6.73 23.65 -7.91
CA ASP A 123 -7.01 22.62 -6.90
C ASP A 123 -8.45 22.08 -6.95
N SER A 124 -9.41 22.90 -7.44
CA SER A 124 -10.81 22.49 -7.63
C SER A 124 -10.99 21.41 -8.69
N GLU A 125 -10.13 21.38 -9.72
CA GLU A 125 -10.17 20.35 -10.76
C GLU A 125 -9.30 19.15 -10.37
N LYS A 126 -8.14 19.38 -9.74
CA LYS A 126 -7.32 18.32 -9.12
C LYS A 126 -8.13 17.51 -8.10
N GLY A 127 -9.00 18.16 -7.33
CA GLY A 127 -9.91 17.52 -6.37
C GLY A 127 -10.98 16.60 -7.00
N LYS A 128 -11.27 16.74 -8.30
CA LYS A 128 -12.20 15.84 -9.05
C LYS A 128 -11.50 14.59 -9.60
N LEU A 129 -10.17 14.54 -9.52
CA LEU A 129 -9.34 13.49 -10.11
C LEU A 129 -8.55 12.71 -9.04
N PRO A 130 -9.19 12.20 -7.96
CA PRO A 130 -8.49 11.66 -6.79
C PRO A 130 -7.58 10.47 -7.10
N HIS A 131 -7.94 9.63 -8.08
CA HIS A 131 -7.15 8.45 -8.45
C HIS A 131 -5.93 8.84 -9.29
N VAL A 132 -6.06 9.82 -10.20
CA VAL A 132 -4.93 10.44 -10.92
C VAL A 132 -3.99 11.16 -9.95
N MET A 133 -4.52 11.97 -9.02
CA MET A 133 -3.69 12.71 -8.06
C MET A 133 -2.97 11.76 -7.07
N ARG A 134 -3.62 10.67 -6.64
CA ARG A 134 -2.98 9.58 -5.85
C ARG A 134 -1.85 8.92 -6.65
N TRP A 135 -2.11 8.59 -7.90
CA TRP A 135 -1.13 7.95 -8.78
C TRP A 135 0.06 8.88 -9.07
N ILE A 136 -0.18 10.17 -9.33
CA ILE A 136 0.85 11.20 -9.46
C ILE A 136 1.70 11.34 -8.20
N ASP A 137 1.09 11.38 -7.00
CA ASP A 137 1.88 11.47 -5.76
C ASP A 137 2.75 10.23 -5.52
N TYR A 138 2.27 9.05 -5.94
CA TYR A 138 3.04 7.82 -5.91
C TYR A 138 4.20 7.85 -6.92
N ILE A 139 3.91 8.08 -8.22
CA ILE A 139 4.93 8.06 -9.28
C ILE A 139 5.96 9.17 -9.11
N GLN A 140 5.59 10.40 -8.74
CA GLN A 140 6.56 11.48 -8.48
C GLN A 140 7.41 11.23 -7.22
N GLY A 141 6.99 10.31 -6.36
CA GLY A 141 7.75 9.80 -5.21
C GLY A 141 8.54 8.53 -5.52
N LYS A 142 8.54 8.04 -6.76
CA LYS A 142 9.38 6.97 -7.28
C LYS A 142 10.42 7.53 -8.24
N GLU A 143 11.61 6.95 -8.21
CA GLU A 143 12.79 7.41 -8.94
C GLU A 143 13.19 8.87 -8.68
N ASN A 144 14.31 9.31 -9.27
CA ASN A 144 14.81 10.68 -9.13
C ASN A 144 14.05 11.71 -10.01
N LEU A 145 12.75 11.49 -10.27
CA LEU A 145 11.92 12.32 -11.16
C LEU A 145 11.87 13.81 -10.75
N GLY A 146 12.04 14.13 -9.47
CA GLY A 146 12.07 15.51 -8.96
C GLY A 146 13.21 16.39 -9.50
N LYS A 147 14.15 15.84 -10.29
CA LYS A 147 15.13 16.61 -11.08
C LYS A 147 14.68 16.90 -12.52
N LEU A 148 13.68 16.16 -13.03
CA LEU A 148 13.18 16.25 -14.40
C LEU A 148 11.83 16.96 -14.49
N PHE A 149 11.03 16.90 -13.42
CA PHE A 149 9.66 17.40 -13.35
C PHE A 149 9.48 18.28 -12.12
N GLU A 150 8.80 19.41 -12.29
CA GLU A 150 8.31 20.22 -11.16
C GLU A 150 7.30 19.39 -10.35
N LYS A 151 7.39 19.43 -9.01
CA LYS A 151 6.58 18.57 -8.16
C LYS A 151 5.11 19.02 -8.14
N ILE A 152 4.20 18.14 -8.55
CA ILE A 152 2.76 18.41 -8.48
C ILE A 152 2.32 18.31 -7.02
N LEU A 153 1.93 19.45 -6.43
CA LEU A 153 1.46 19.49 -5.05
C LEU A 153 0.09 18.81 -4.92
N VAL A 154 0.02 17.77 -4.10
CA VAL A 154 -1.20 17.01 -3.81
C VAL A 154 -1.72 17.38 -2.43
N LYS A 155 -2.85 18.11 -2.39
CA LYS A 155 -3.53 18.47 -1.14
C LYS A 155 -4.20 17.25 -0.51
N LYS A 156 -3.51 16.64 0.45
CA LYS A 156 -4.02 15.49 1.21
C LYS A 156 -5.12 15.94 2.17
N ALA A 157 -6.17 15.13 2.30
CA ALA A 157 -7.28 15.43 3.20
C ALA A 157 -6.79 15.45 4.66
N GLN A 158 -7.14 16.50 5.40
CA GLN A 158 -6.86 16.56 6.84
C GLN A 158 -7.81 15.62 7.59
N PHE A 159 -7.26 14.63 8.27
CA PHE A 159 -8.03 13.84 9.24
C PHE A 159 -8.43 14.74 10.41
N LYS A 160 -9.72 14.77 10.73
CA LYS A 160 -10.26 15.44 11.92
C LYS A 160 -10.87 14.35 12.81
N PRO A 161 -10.21 13.95 13.91
CA PRO A 161 -10.75 12.93 14.80
C PRO A 161 -12.08 13.40 15.39
N GLN A 162 -13.06 12.50 15.47
CA GLN A 162 -14.31 12.79 16.17
C GLN A 162 -14.08 12.63 17.67
N SER A 163 -13.92 13.75 18.38
CA SER A 163 -13.82 13.74 19.84
C SER A 163 -15.16 13.33 20.45
N THR A 164 -15.29 12.04 20.78
CA THR A 164 -16.41 11.52 21.56
C THR A 164 -16.33 12.12 22.95
N LYS A 165 -17.31 12.99 23.26
CA LYS A 165 -17.41 13.68 24.56
C LYS A 165 -17.33 12.66 25.69
N LEU A 166 -16.38 12.87 26.60
CA LEU A 166 -16.12 12.00 27.73
C LEU A 166 -17.41 11.84 28.58
N VAL A 167 -17.92 10.61 28.68
CA VAL A 167 -19.02 10.30 29.60
C VAL A 167 -18.43 10.17 31.00
N SER A 168 -18.20 11.31 31.65
CA SER A 168 -17.69 11.39 33.01
C SER A 168 -18.76 10.98 34.00
N ASN A 169 -18.89 9.68 34.28
CA ASN A 169 -19.61 9.17 35.45
C ASN A 169 -19.21 7.73 35.80
N LEU A 170 -18.28 7.60 36.73
CA LEU A 170 -18.24 6.53 37.74
C LEU A 170 -17.31 7.00 38.86
N GLN A 171 -17.89 7.35 40.01
CA GLN A 171 -17.13 7.82 41.16
C GLN A 171 -16.33 6.66 41.77
N ALA A 172 -15.07 6.92 42.12
CA ALA A 172 -14.34 6.04 43.02
C ALA A 172 -14.90 6.25 44.44
N ASP A 173 -15.49 5.21 45.02
CA ASP A 173 -15.88 5.20 46.43
C ASP A 173 -14.98 4.23 47.20
N SER A 174 -14.04 4.79 47.96
CA SER A 174 -13.03 4.04 48.70
C SER A 174 -13.31 4.11 50.20
N SER A 175 -13.92 3.07 50.76
CA SER A 175 -13.98 2.85 52.21
C SER A 175 -13.38 1.49 52.58
N ALA A 176 -12.68 1.42 53.71
CA ALA A 176 -11.80 0.31 54.04
C ALA A 176 -11.99 -0.20 55.48
N LYS A 177 -12.43 -1.47 55.59
CA LYS A 177 -12.34 -2.42 56.72
C LYS A 177 -13.23 -3.64 56.39
N GLY A 178 -12.87 -4.89 56.66
CA GLY A 178 -11.60 -5.44 57.17
C GLY A 178 -11.79 -6.90 57.62
N THR A 179 -10.75 -7.72 57.48
CA THR A 179 -10.50 -9.00 58.20
C THR A 179 -11.66 -10.01 58.35
N SER A 180 -11.62 -11.16 57.65
CA SER A 180 -11.04 -12.40 58.23
C SER A 180 -11.09 -13.66 57.34
N GLN A 181 -9.99 -14.42 57.37
CA GLN A 181 -9.88 -15.90 57.38
C GLN A 181 -10.84 -16.85 56.62
N ASN A 182 -10.26 -17.51 55.59
CA ASN A 182 -9.79 -18.92 55.63
C ASN A 182 -10.68 -20.11 55.12
N THR A 183 -10.04 -20.96 54.29
CA THR A 183 -10.16 -22.45 54.22
C THR A 183 -11.26 -23.17 53.38
N LYS A 184 -10.77 -23.76 52.28
CA LYS A 184 -11.03 -25.12 51.71
C LYS A 184 -12.35 -25.53 50.99
N LYS A 185 -12.09 -26.11 49.81
CA LYS A 185 -12.60 -27.40 49.26
C LYS A 185 -13.96 -27.46 48.54
N ALA A 186 -13.88 -27.33 47.21
CA ALA A 186 -14.20 -28.33 46.17
C ALA A 186 -15.37 -29.33 46.32
N GLU A 187 -16.05 -29.55 45.17
CA GLU A 187 -16.96 -30.67 44.78
C GLU A 187 -18.38 -30.72 45.40
N LYS A 188 -19.41 -31.33 44.78
CA LYS A 188 -19.75 -31.60 43.34
C LYS A 188 -21.15 -32.26 43.27
N SER A 189 -22.05 -31.77 42.40
CA SER A 189 -23.19 -32.50 41.81
C SER A 189 -23.79 -31.65 40.68
N GLU A 190 -24.15 -32.08 39.47
CA GLU A 190 -24.56 -33.35 38.82
C GLU A 190 -26.06 -33.70 38.80
N ALA A 191 -26.66 -33.45 37.63
CA ALA A 191 -27.61 -34.30 36.89
C ALA A 191 -27.41 -33.94 35.40
N GLU A 192 -27.03 -34.82 34.45
CA GLU A 192 -27.71 -36.03 33.92
C GLU A 192 -28.95 -35.70 33.05
N LEU A 193 -29.23 -36.32 31.89
CA LEU A 193 -28.60 -37.37 31.04
C LEU A 193 -29.22 -37.22 29.60
N ASN A 194 -28.96 -37.95 28.50
CA ASN A 194 -28.19 -39.16 28.11
C ASN A 194 -27.90 -39.11 26.58
N LEU A 195 -26.93 -39.91 26.05
CA LEU A 195 -27.12 -40.89 24.94
C LEU A 195 -25.84 -41.25 24.14
N LYS A 196 -25.25 -42.41 24.50
CA LYS A 196 -24.67 -43.48 23.62
C LYS A 196 -23.48 -43.18 22.65
N LYS A 197 -22.54 -44.12 22.41
CA LYS A 197 -22.04 -45.33 23.13
C LYS A 197 -20.80 -45.91 22.40
N SER A 198 -19.87 -46.54 23.15
CA SER A 198 -18.87 -47.54 22.69
C SER A 198 -17.74 -47.05 21.74
N ASP A 199 -16.51 -47.60 21.76
CA ASP A 199 -15.94 -48.65 22.64
C ASP A 199 -14.40 -48.51 22.86
N ASN A 200 -13.82 -49.47 23.60
CA ASN A 200 -12.42 -49.67 24.03
C ASN A 200 -11.29 -49.21 23.07
N GLY A 201 -10.09 -48.83 23.53
CA GLY A 201 -9.60 -48.65 24.90
C GLY A 201 -8.41 -49.55 25.33
N LYS A 202 -7.35 -48.91 25.91
CA LYS A 202 -6.23 -49.50 26.70
C LYS A 202 -5.24 -50.45 25.98
N THR A 203 -3.97 -50.66 26.40
CA THR A 203 -2.91 -49.89 27.13
C THR A 203 -1.62 -50.73 27.08
N ALA A 204 -0.42 -50.15 26.95
CA ALA A 204 0.82 -50.56 27.66
C ALA A 204 2.03 -49.68 27.28
N MET A 205 3.07 -49.66 28.13
CA MET A 205 4.36 -49.00 27.90
C MET A 205 5.49 -50.02 28.13
N GLY A 206 6.54 -50.04 27.29
CA GLY A 206 7.56 -51.10 27.37
C GLY A 206 8.75 -50.97 26.41
N ASN A 207 9.65 -50.03 26.70
CA ASN A 207 10.88 -49.72 25.94
C ASN A 207 11.89 -50.89 25.81
N LYS A 208 12.29 -51.29 24.58
CA LYS A 208 13.73 -51.45 24.25
C LYS A 208 14.11 -51.52 22.75
N GLU A 209 15.05 -50.63 22.43
CA GLU A 209 15.94 -50.47 21.27
C GLU A 209 16.50 -51.74 20.56
N SER A 210 16.44 -51.75 19.22
CA SER A 210 17.54 -52.16 18.32
C SER A 210 17.26 -51.75 16.85
N THR A 211 18.28 -51.30 16.12
CA THR A 211 18.22 -50.88 14.70
C THR A 211 18.79 -51.97 13.77
N PRO A 212 18.36 -52.07 12.50
CA PRO A 212 19.10 -51.39 11.43
C PRO A 212 18.28 -50.85 10.22
N GLU A 213 18.72 -49.69 9.73
CA GLU A 213 18.78 -49.19 8.33
C GLU A 213 17.61 -49.29 7.30
N LYS A 214 17.52 -48.19 6.52
CA LYS A 214 17.13 -48.09 5.10
C LYS A 214 15.68 -48.43 4.68
N LYS A 215 14.88 -47.37 4.53
CA LYS A 215 14.67 -46.72 3.21
C LYS A 215 14.23 -45.26 3.38
N GLY A 216 14.59 -44.40 2.42
CA GLY A 216 14.36 -42.96 2.52
C GLY A 216 12.90 -42.57 2.25
N SER A 217 12.37 -41.65 3.05
CA SER A 217 11.24 -40.81 2.68
C SER A 217 11.71 -39.78 1.65
N PRO A 218 10.98 -39.57 0.53
CA PRO A 218 11.33 -38.52 -0.41
C PRO A 218 11.21 -37.14 0.24
N GLU A 219 12.11 -36.25 -0.15
CA GLU A 219 12.07 -34.83 0.17
C GLU A 219 10.80 -34.23 -0.46
N THR A 220 9.78 -33.94 0.35
CA THR A 220 8.64 -33.15 -0.11
C THR A 220 9.12 -31.74 -0.38
N GLU A 221 9.40 -31.46 -1.65
CA GLU A 221 9.66 -30.13 -2.18
C GLU A 221 8.68 -29.13 -1.56
N ALA A 222 9.21 -28.12 -0.88
CA ALA A 222 8.43 -27.00 -0.40
C ALA A 222 8.01 -26.17 -1.61
N VAL A 223 6.96 -26.62 -2.30
CA VAL A 223 6.24 -25.83 -3.29
C VAL A 223 5.73 -24.60 -2.55
N GLU A 224 6.45 -23.50 -2.70
CA GLU A 224 6.00 -22.17 -2.29
C GLU A 224 4.75 -21.86 -3.11
N LYS A 225 3.60 -22.26 -2.56
CA LYS A 225 2.33 -21.62 -2.85
C LYS A 225 2.45 -20.21 -2.31
N ASP A 226 3.03 -19.35 -3.13
CA ASP A 226 2.95 -17.90 -3.03
C ASP A 226 1.47 -17.53 -3.08
N LYS A 227 0.85 -17.58 -1.90
CA LYS A 227 -0.55 -17.25 -1.67
C LYS A 227 -0.65 -15.74 -1.72
N GLU A 228 -0.71 -15.22 -2.94
CA GLU A 228 -0.99 -13.83 -3.31
C GLU A 228 -1.75 -13.11 -2.19
N VAL A 229 -1.01 -12.35 -1.38
CA VAL A 229 -1.46 -11.92 -0.04
C VAL A 229 -2.47 -10.80 -0.18
N ASN A 230 -3.72 -11.19 -0.41
CA ASN A 230 -4.79 -10.24 -0.70
C ASN A 230 -5.12 -9.39 0.54
N VAL A 231 -5.06 -8.07 0.38
CA VAL A 231 -5.34 -7.10 1.46
C VAL A 231 -6.74 -7.22 2.06
N SER A 232 -7.68 -7.86 1.37
CA SER A 232 -9.02 -8.19 1.89
C SER A 232 -9.01 -9.16 3.08
N LEU A 233 -7.86 -9.77 3.39
CA LEU A 233 -7.65 -10.55 4.63
C LEU A 233 -7.41 -9.66 5.86
N LEU A 234 -7.20 -8.35 5.69
CA LEU A 234 -6.94 -7.41 6.78
C LEU A 234 -8.24 -6.75 7.27
N ASN A 235 -8.55 -6.91 8.56
CA ASN A 235 -9.57 -6.10 9.23
C ASN A 235 -8.94 -4.79 9.73
N LEU A 236 -8.93 -3.77 8.86
CA LEU A 236 -8.42 -2.43 9.21
C LEU A 236 -9.46 -1.67 10.02
N GLN A 237 -9.13 -1.34 11.28
CA GLN A 237 -9.99 -0.59 12.20
C GLN A 237 -9.27 0.66 12.70
N VAL A 238 -10.03 1.74 12.93
CA VAL A 238 -9.54 2.98 13.54
C VAL A 238 -10.16 3.10 14.93
N GLY A 239 -9.35 3.45 15.92
CA GLY A 239 -9.80 3.65 17.29
C GLY A 239 -9.04 4.79 17.97
N LEU A 240 -9.60 5.29 19.08
CA LEU A 240 -9.02 6.35 19.89
C LEU A 240 -8.28 5.74 21.09
N ILE A 241 -7.01 6.06 21.26
CA ILE A 241 -6.24 5.68 22.45
C ILE A 241 -6.85 6.45 23.64
N ARG A 242 -7.43 5.72 24.60
CA ARG A 242 -8.02 6.29 25.82
C ARG A 242 -7.00 6.44 26.95
N LYS A 243 -5.92 5.65 26.89
CA LYS A 243 -4.87 5.55 27.89
C LYS A 243 -3.67 4.82 27.30
N ALA A 244 -2.45 5.28 27.61
CA ALA A 244 -1.20 4.59 27.29
C ALA A 244 -0.26 4.60 28.51
N TRP A 245 0.63 3.60 28.62
CA TRP A 245 1.70 3.57 29.64
C TRP A 245 2.88 2.69 29.18
N LYS A 246 4.06 2.88 29.77
CA LYS A 246 5.24 2.02 29.49
C LYS A 246 5.06 0.63 30.10
N HIS A 247 5.43 -0.41 29.35
CA HIS A 247 5.25 -1.80 29.80
C HIS A 247 6.17 -2.12 30.99
N PRO A 248 5.66 -2.68 32.11
CA PRO A 248 6.39 -2.76 33.39
C PRO A 248 7.62 -3.68 33.39
N SER A 249 7.80 -4.47 32.32
CA SER A 249 8.95 -5.38 32.14
C SER A 249 9.68 -5.17 30.81
N ALA A 250 9.40 -4.10 30.04
CA ALA A 250 10.04 -3.87 28.75
C ALA A 250 10.01 -2.40 28.32
N ASP A 251 11.14 -1.69 28.44
CA ASP A 251 11.27 -0.26 28.13
C ASP A 251 11.01 0.09 26.66
N SER A 252 11.05 -0.90 25.76
CA SER A 252 10.77 -0.75 24.33
C SER A 252 9.29 -0.84 23.97
N LEU A 253 8.40 -1.14 24.93
CA LEU A 253 6.99 -1.39 24.69
C LEU A 253 6.08 -0.39 25.43
N LEU A 254 5.04 0.07 24.74
CA LEU A 254 3.89 0.73 25.35
C LEU A 254 2.73 -0.26 25.46
N VAL A 255 1.84 -0.02 26.42
CA VAL A 255 0.55 -0.69 26.58
C VAL A 255 -0.54 0.36 26.40
N GLU A 256 -1.50 0.07 25.53
CA GLU A 256 -2.51 1.02 25.05
C GLU A 256 -3.91 0.44 25.29
N GLU A 257 -4.84 1.23 25.81
CA GLU A 257 -6.27 0.90 25.84
C GLU A 257 -6.99 1.68 24.73
N ILE A 258 -7.41 0.98 23.68
CA ILE A 258 -7.94 1.59 22.44
C ILE A 258 -9.45 1.37 22.34
N ASP A 259 -10.18 2.47 22.17
CA ASP A 259 -11.60 2.49 21.87
C ASP A 259 -11.84 2.40 20.36
N VAL A 260 -12.29 1.22 19.90
CA VAL A 260 -12.66 0.97 18.49
C VAL A 260 -14.18 0.97 18.27
N GLY A 261 -14.97 1.43 19.25
CA GLY A 261 -16.44 1.32 19.24
C GLY A 261 -16.99 -0.03 19.69
N ASP A 262 -16.14 -0.97 20.10
CA ASP A 262 -16.53 -2.21 20.78
C ASP A 262 -17.04 -1.92 22.21
N ALA A 263 -17.84 -2.83 22.78
CA ALA A 263 -18.35 -2.72 24.15
C ALA A 263 -17.26 -2.83 25.26
N LYS A 264 -15.98 -2.98 24.89
CA LYS A 264 -14.81 -2.97 25.76
C LYS A 264 -13.62 -2.35 25.00
N LEU A 265 -12.78 -1.61 25.71
CA LEU A 265 -11.49 -1.15 25.17
C LEU A 265 -10.62 -2.35 24.83
N ARG A 266 -9.91 -2.29 23.70
CA ARG A 266 -8.93 -3.31 23.31
C ARG A 266 -7.58 -2.94 23.87
N GLN A 267 -6.97 -3.85 24.63
CA GLN A 267 -5.59 -3.68 25.07
C GLN A 267 -4.64 -4.08 23.93
N VAL A 268 -3.74 -3.18 23.55
CA VAL A 268 -2.66 -3.40 22.58
C VAL A 268 -1.32 -3.22 23.29
N VAL A 269 -0.29 -3.91 22.81
CA VAL A 269 1.10 -3.72 23.25
C VAL A 269 1.93 -3.39 22.01
N SER A 270 2.52 -2.20 21.96
CA SER A 270 3.15 -1.64 20.76
C SER A 270 4.64 -1.37 20.97
N GLY A 271 5.42 -1.41 19.89
CA GLY A 271 6.86 -1.08 19.91
C GLY A 271 7.19 0.41 19.90
N LEU A 272 6.22 1.27 20.28
CA LEU A 272 6.29 2.72 20.03
C LEU A 272 7.10 3.52 21.06
N ALA A 273 7.52 2.92 22.19
CA ALA A 273 8.22 3.61 23.28
C ALA A 273 9.59 4.22 22.91
N LYS A 274 10.10 3.93 21.71
CA LYS A 274 11.31 4.55 21.13
C LYS A 274 11.04 5.84 20.35
N TYR A 275 9.79 6.15 20.06
CA TYR A 275 9.36 7.21 19.15
C TYR A 275 8.35 8.18 19.76
N PHE A 276 7.57 7.72 20.74
CA PHE A 276 6.56 8.50 21.46
C PHE A 276 6.60 8.19 22.95
N ASP A 277 6.39 9.21 23.78
CA ASP A 277 6.05 9.04 25.19
C ASP A 277 4.52 8.83 25.36
N PRO A 278 4.05 8.14 26.43
CA PRO A 278 2.64 7.75 26.56
C PRO A 278 1.64 8.91 26.49
N ASP A 279 2.04 10.07 27.01
CA ASP A 279 1.20 11.27 27.07
C ASP A 279 1.04 11.96 25.69
N GLU A 280 1.93 11.68 24.73
CA GLU A 280 1.86 12.19 23.35
C GLU A 280 0.83 11.44 22.48
N LEU A 281 0.41 10.25 22.92
CA LEU A 281 -0.53 9.37 22.22
C LEU A 281 -2.01 9.61 22.61
N MET A 282 -2.26 10.48 23.60
CA MET A 282 -3.61 10.80 24.09
C MET A 282 -4.09 12.15 23.51
N VAL A 283 -5.34 12.19 23.03
CA VAL A 283 -5.92 13.31 22.24
C VAL A 283 -7.34 13.64 22.67
#